data_AF-A0A5C5TYE7-F1
#
_entry.id   AF-A0A5C5TYE7-F1
#
_cell.length_a   1.000
_cell.length_b   1.000
_cell.length_c   1.000
_cell.angle_alpha   90.00
_cell.angle_beta   90.00
_cell.angle_gamma   90.00
#
_symmetry.space_group_name_H-M   'P 1'
#
loop_
_entity.id
_entity.type
_entity.pdbx_description
1 polymer ?
#
loop_
_entity_poly.entity_id
_entity_poly.type
_entity_poly.pdbx_seq_one_letter_code
_entity_poly.pdbx_strand_id
1 'polypeptide(L)'
;MDLRRPRNGTRIGRTACVVLACLLLAACSRVTLYGDLEERQANEVFAVLLAADVNAEKRTSLSKTGWEIRVDKGDFSRAMQVLQARGLPRQQYVSMCDVFKKEGIASSSVEEKARYICSRQQELARTLSGYPGVVDARVHIALPDRDPLGGDVGHSSAAVVIFQQPGANLENLQTRIKTVVKDGIEGLDDINKVSVEFVPMPGAAATAGVPPRQSTAPAAMSAANAMSIGIGLGVLALLGLVWAAWGRLRQRRVQRTGDGGGIWNG
;
A
#
# COMPACT_ATOMS: atom_id res chain seq x y z
N MET A 1 -52.62 -20.57 -37.01
CA MET A 1 -51.70 -21.67 -36.64
C MET A 1 -50.28 -21.12 -36.67
N ASP A 2 -49.71 -20.93 -35.49
CA ASP A 2 -48.39 -20.36 -35.19
C ASP A 2 -47.22 -21.17 -35.76
N LEU A 3 -46.22 -20.51 -36.34
CA LEU A 3 -44.93 -21.11 -36.69
C LEU A 3 -43.76 -20.28 -36.13
N ARG A 4 -43.15 -20.84 -35.07
CA ARG A 4 -41.98 -20.34 -34.32
C ARG A 4 -40.75 -20.10 -35.21
N ARG A 5 -40.20 -18.88 -35.16
CA ARG A 5 -38.86 -18.52 -35.67
C ARG A 5 -37.74 -19.19 -34.84
N PRO A 6 -36.67 -19.73 -35.44
CA PRO A 6 -35.58 -20.37 -34.70
C PRO A 6 -34.61 -19.34 -34.07
N ARG A 7 -34.55 -19.32 -32.73
CA ARG A 7 -33.73 -18.45 -31.85
C ARG A 7 -32.26 -18.91 -31.75
N ASN A 8 -31.52 -19.03 -32.85
CA ASN A 8 -30.13 -19.56 -32.80
C ASN A 8 -29.03 -18.48 -32.69
N GLY A 9 -29.26 -17.25 -33.17
CA GLY A 9 -28.30 -16.14 -32.99
C GLY A 9 -28.09 -15.72 -31.53
N THR A 10 -29.07 -15.98 -30.67
CA THR A 10 -28.97 -15.70 -29.23
C THR A 10 -28.07 -16.68 -28.49
N ARG A 11 -27.75 -17.87 -29.02
CA ARG A 11 -26.94 -18.87 -28.31
C ARG A 11 -25.45 -18.54 -28.31
N ILE A 12 -24.92 -18.02 -29.43
CA ILE A 12 -23.50 -17.65 -29.58
C ILE A 12 -23.18 -16.38 -28.78
N GLY A 13 -24.09 -15.38 -28.80
CA GLY A 13 -23.97 -14.21 -27.92
C GLY A 13 -24.04 -14.58 -26.44
N ARG A 14 -24.85 -15.58 -26.08
CA ARG A 14 -24.93 -16.09 -24.69
C ARG A 14 -23.64 -16.79 -24.26
N THR A 15 -23.03 -17.62 -25.10
CA THR A 15 -21.76 -18.28 -24.74
C THR A 15 -20.62 -17.28 -24.61
N ALA A 16 -20.54 -16.27 -25.49
CA ALA A 16 -19.53 -15.21 -25.39
C ALA A 16 -19.72 -14.35 -24.12
N CYS A 17 -20.96 -13.97 -23.81
CA CYS A 17 -21.28 -13.28 -22.56
C CYS A 17 -20.96 -14.12 -21.32
N VAL A 18 -21.20 -15.44 -21.35
CA VAL A 18 -20.90 -16.33 -20.22
C VAL A 18 -19.39 -16.44 -20.01
N VAL A 19 -18.59 -16.60 -21.07
CA VAL A 19 -17.12 -16.67 -20.95
C VAL A 19 -16.54 -15.33 -20.47
N LEU A 20 -17.03 -14.21 -21.00
CA LEU A 20 -16.63 -12.88 -20.54
C LEU A 20 -17.03 -12.64 -19.08
N ALA A 21 -18.23 -13.07 -18.68
CA ALA A 21 -18.67 -13.01 -17.29
C ALA A 21 -17.79 -13.89 -16.37
N CYS A 22 -17.44 -15.12 -16.78
CA CYS A 22 -16.55 -15.98 -16.02
C CYS A 22 -15.14 -15.39 -15.86
N LEU A 23 -14.60 -14.74 -16.90
CA LEU A 23 -13.31 -14.05 -16.84
C LEU A 23 -13.36 -12.82 -15.90
N LEU A 24 -14.46 -12.06 -15.93
CA LEU A 24 -14.67 -10.94 -15.02
C LEU A 24 -14.83 -11.40 -13.56
N LEU A 25 -15.45 -12.56 -13.32
CA LEU A 25 -15.55 -13.15 -11.97
C LEU A 25 -14.21 -13.66 -11.44
N ALA A 26 -13.34 -14.21 -12.30
CA ALA A 26 -12.03 -14.70 -11.90
C ALA A 26 -11.05 -13.57 -11.50
N ALA A 27 -11.26 -12.35 -12.01
CA ALA A 27 -10.43 -11.18 -11.71
C ALA A 27 -10.64 -10.59 -10.31
N CYS A 28 -11.66 -11.02 -9.56
CA CYS A 28 -12.06 -10.38 -8.30
C CYS A 28 -11.53 -11.07 -7.02
N SER A 29 -10.42 -11.79 -7.10
CA SER A 29 -9.86 -12.54 -5.96
C SER A 29 -8.84 -11.73 -5.16
N ARG A 30 -9.32 -10.73 -4.39
CA ARG A 30 -8.51 -9.94 -3.45
C ARG A 30 -8.51 -10.52 -2.05
N VAL A 31 -7.31 -10.63 -1.46
CA VAL A 31 -7.08 -11.13 -0.11
C VAL A 31 -6.64 -9.98 0.80
N THR A 32 -7.09 -10.00 2.05
CA THR A 32 -6.70 -9.02 3.07
C THR A 32 -5.26 -9.28 3.51
N LEU A 33 -4.42 -8.24 3.45
CA LEU A 33 -3.01 -8.28 3.86
C LEU A 33 -2.87 -7.85 5.32
N TYR A 34 -3.45 -6.70 5.65
CA TYR A 34 -3.54 -6.15 7.01
C TYR A 34 -4.94 -5.59 7.25
N GLY A 35 -5.44 -5.75 8.47
CA GLY A 35 -6.69 -5.17 8.95
C GLY A 35 -6.45 -4.25 10.15
N ASP A 36 -7.47 -3.44 10.47
CA ASP A 36 -7.50 -2.56 11.65
C ASP A 36 -6.30 -1.60 11.78
N LEU A 37 -5.78 -1.12 10.64
CA LEU A 37 -4.71 -0.13 10.62
C LEU A 37 -5.26 1.27 10.91
N GLU A 38 -4.49 2.09 11.62
CA GLU A 38 -4.73 3.53 11.69
C GLU A 38 -4.52 4.16 10.30
N GLU A 39 -5.21 5.27 10.01
CA GLU A 39 -5.14 5.93 8.71
C GLU A 39 -3.71 6.23 8.25
N ARG A 40 -2.86 6.76 9.15
CA ARG A 40 -1.47 7.09 8.83
C ARG A 40 -0.68 5.84 8.44
N GLN A 41 -0.82 4.74 9.18
CA GLN A 41 -0.16 3.46 8.86
C GLN A 41 -0.70 2.86 7.56
N ALA A 42 -2.02 2.92 7.35
CA ALA A 42 -2.64 2.43 6.13
C ALA A 42 -2.13 3.20 4.90
N ASN A 43 -1.98 4.53 5.01
CA ASN A 43 -1.42 5.36 3.95
C ASN A 43 0.06 5.04 3.68
N GLU A 44 0.86 4.79 4.71
CA GLU A 44 2.27 4.40 4.55
C GLU A 44 2.42 3.04 3.85
N VAL A 45 1.69 2.03 4.31
CA VAL A 45 1.66 0.70 3.70
C VAL A 45 1.18 0.78 2.25
N PHE A 46 0.10 1.52 1.99
CA PHE A 46 -0.46 1.70 0.66
C PHE A 46 0.52 2.39 -0.30
N ALA A 47 1.20 3.45 0.15
CA ALA A 47 2.17 4.18 -0.65
C ALA A 47 3.37 3.30 -1.04
N VAL A 48 3.85 2.44 -0.13
CA VAL A 48 4.94 1.52 -0.40
C VAL A 48 4.55 0.43 -1.41
N LEU A 49 3.33 -0.11 -1.31
CA LEU A 49 2.82 -1.10 -2.26
C LEU A 49 2.65 -0.49 -3.65
N LEU A 50 2.13 0.73 -3.74
CA LEU A 50 1.99 1.45 -4.99
C LEU A 50 3.35 1.72 -5.65
N ALA A 51 4.35 2.16 -4.86
CA ALA A 51 5.71 2.38 -5.34
C ALA A 51 6.42 1.09 -5.81
N ALA A 52 5.94 -0.08 -5.37
CA ALA A 52 6.47 -1.38 -5.75
C ALA A 52 5.74 -2.04 -6.94
N ASP A 53 4.81 -1.32 -7.59
CA ASP A 53 3.91 -1.86 -8.63
C ASP A 53 3.12 -3.09 -8.15
N VAL A 54 2.60 -3.02 -6.91
CA VAL A 54 1.69 -4.01 -6.36
C VAL A 54 0.27 -3.43 -6.36
N ASN A 55 -0.68 -4.15 -6.96
CA ASN A 55 -2.07 -3.72 -6.99
C ASN A 55 -2.70 -3.88 -5.60
N ALA A 56 -2.77 -2.78 -4.86
CA ALA A 56 -3.33 -2.73 -3.52
C ALA A 56 -4.61 -1.88 -3.50
N GLU A 57 -5.49 -2.17 -2.55
CA GLU A 57 -6.71 -1.41 -2.30
C GLU A 57 -6.83 -1.09 -0.81
N LYS A 58 -7.05 0.19 -0.48
CA LYS A 58 -7.39 0.65 0.86
C LYS A 58 -8.91 0.69 1.02
N ARG A 59 -9.46 -0.04 1.99
CA ARG A 59 -10.87 0.01 2.38
C ARG A 59 -11.04 0.20 3.88
N THR A 60 -12.23 0.58 4.32
CA THR A 60 -12.58 0.53 5.75
C THR A 60 -12.59 -0.92 6.21
N SER A 61 -12.02 -1.20 7.38
CA SER A 61 -11.98 -2.54 7.96
C SER A 61 -13.40 -3.10 8.17
N LEU A 62 -13.55 -4.42 8.13
CA LEU A 62 -14.80 -5.12 8.42
C LEU A 62 -15.33 -4.84 9.83
N SER A 63 -14.43 -4.55 10.78
CA SER A 63 -14.73 -4.13 12.15
C SER A 63 -15.33 -2.72 12.24
N LYS A 64 -15.31 -1.95 11.14
CA LYS A 64 -15.60 -0.50 11.07
C LYS A 64 -14.66 0.37 11.91
N THR A 65 -13.66 -0.21 12.56
CA THR A 65 -12.66 0.49 13.36
C THR A 65 -11.31 0.37 12.67
N GLY A 66 -10.99 1.37 11.83
CA GLY A 66 -9.73 1.44 11.10
C GLY A 66 -9.82 1.03 9.63
N TRP A 67 -8.66 0.79 9.02
CA TRP A 67 -8.49 0.56 7.59
C TRP A 67 -7.91 -0.83 7.33
N GLU A 68 -8.38 -1.46 6.26
CA GLU A 68 -7.81 -2.69 5.71
C GLU A 68 -7.09 -2.42 4.39
N ILE A 69 -5.97 -3.12 4.18
CA ILE A 69 -5.25 -3.14 2.91
C ILE A 69 -5.42 -4.52 2.28
N ARG A 70 -5.94 -4.55 1.05
CA ARG A 70 -6.17 -5.77 0.28
C ARG A 70 -5.27 -5.78 -0.95
N VAL A 71 -4.82 -6.95 -1.35
CA VAL A 71 -4.00 -7.17 -2.55
C VAL A 71 -4.55 -8.33 -3.37
N ASP A 72 -4.20 -8.38 -4.65
CA ASP A 72 -4.55 -9.53 -5.49
C ASP A 72 -3.86 -10.79 -4.95
N LYS A 73 -4.55 -11.94 -4.98
CA LYS A 73 -4.02 -13.21 -4.42
C LYS A 73 -2.63 -13.58 -4.97
N GLY A 74 -2.35 -13.26 -6.24
CA GLY A 74 -1.06 -13.50 -6.88
C GLY A 74 0.08 -12.60 -6.39
N ASP A 75 -0.24 -11.41 -5.89
CA ASP A 75 0.74 -10.42 -5.43
C ASP A 75 0.99 -10.49 -3.91
N PHE A 76 0.28 -11.34 -3.16
CA PHE A 76 0.36 -11.42 -1.70
C PHE A 76 1.78 -11.67 -1.17
N SER A 77 2.50 -12.63 -1.76
CA SER A 77 3.88 -12.95 -1.34
C SER A 77 4.84 -11.79 -1.59
N ARG A 78 4.74 -11.16 -2.77
CA ARG A 78 5.53 -9.98 -3.15
C ARG A 78 5.22 -8.81 -2.24
N ALA A 79 3.94 -8.55 -1.96
CA ALA A 79 3.50 -7.51 -1.04
C ALA A 79 4.13 -7.67 0.35
N MET A 80 4.08 -8.89 0.91
CA MET A 80 4.70 -9.18 2.21
C MET A 80 6.21 -8.96 2.21
N GLN A 81 6.92 -9.42 1.19
CA GLN A 81 8.37 -9.23 1.08
C GLN A 81 8.74 -7.75 1.01
N VAL A 82 8.02 -6.97 0.18
CA VAL A 82 8.23 -5.54 0.01
C VAL A 82 7.99 -4.75 1.30
N LEU A 83 6.97 -5.13 2.08
CA LEU A 83 6.65 -4.48 3.35
C LEU A 83 7.64 -4.88 4.46
N GLN A 84 7.99 -6.16 4.57
CA GLN A 84 8.98 -6.64 5.54
C GLN A 84 10.36 -6.02 5.31
N ALA A 85 10.78 -5.89 4.05
CA ALA A 85 12.05 -5.22 3.70
C ALA A 85 12.10 -3.75 4.14
N ARG A 86 10.94 -3.10 4.35
CA ARG A 86 10.81 -1.74 4.86
C ARG A 86 10.35 -1.66 6.32
N GLY A 87 10.27 -2.79 7.03
CA GLY A 87 9.84 -2.85 8.42
C GLY A 87 8.39 -2.39 8.65
N LEU A 88 7.52 -2.59 7.65
CA LEU A 88 6.11 -2.22 7.72
C LEU A 88 5.20 -3.39 8.12
N PRO A 89 4.06 -3.12 8.80
CA PRO A 89 3.66 -1.83 9.36
C PRO A 89 4.52 -1.45 10.57
N ARG A 90 4.86 -0.16 10.71
CA ARG A 90 5.66 0.29 11.85
C ARG A 90 4.91 0.07 13.16
N GLN A 91 5.60 -0.45 14.17
CA GLN A 91 5.07 -0.47 15.53
C GLN A 91 4.75 0.96 15.99
N GLN A 92 3.60 1.12 16.64
CA GLN A 92 3.28 2.36 17.34
C GLN A 92 3.89 2.29 18.72
N TYR A 93 4.62 3.33 19.10
CA TYR A 93 5.15 3.46 20.45
C TYR A 93 4.32 4.48 21.20
N VAL A 94 3.93 4.16 22.42
CA VAL A 94 3.29 5.10 23.33
C VAL A 94 4.38 6.03 23.86
N SER A 95 4.18 7.34 23.73
CA SER A 95 5.16 8.32 24.21
C SER A 95 5.00 8.59 25.70
N MET A 96 6.05 9.13 26.33
CA MET A 96 5.98 9.58 27.73
C MET A 96 4.87 10.64 27.94
N CYS A 97 4.61 11.46 26.92
CA CYS A 97 3.52 12.43 26.89
C CYS A 97 2.15 11.76 26.91
N ASP A 98 2.04 10.55 26.35
CA ASP A 98 0.78 9.82 26.28
C ASP A 98 0.47 9.06 27.57
N VAL A 99 1.51 8.56 28.26
CA VAL A 99 1.37 7.78 29.50
C VAL A 99 1.05 8.67 30.70
N PHE A 100 1.75 9.80 30.86
CA PHE A 100 1.58 10.70 32.02
C PHE A 100 0.67 11.89 31.70
N LYS A 101 -0.49 11.63 31.10
CA LYS A 101 -1.53 12.64 30.95
C LYS A 101 -2.04 13.05 32.34
N LYS A 102 -2.43 14.31 32.50
CA LYS A 102 -2.96 14.82 33.79
C LYS A 102 -4.36 14.22 34.02
N GLU A 103 -4.40 13.02 34.57
CA GLU A 103 -5.63 12.32 34.92
C GLU A 103 -5.77 12.31 36.45
N GLY A 104 -6.58 13.22 36.99
CA GLY A 104 -6.80 13.36 38.44
C GLY A 104 -6.49 14.75 39.02
N ILE A 105 -6.82 14.94 40.30
CA ILE A 105 -6.71 16.22 41.01
C ILE A 105 -5.28 16.43 41.59
N ALA A 106 -4.52 15.36 41.83
CA ALA A 106 -3.16 15.42 42.34
C ALA A 106 -2.19 14.67 41.40
N SER A 107 -1.06 15.30 41.05
CA SER A 107 0.03 14.66 40.27
C SER A 107 1.24 14.42 41.17
N SER A 108 1.94 13.31 40.96
CA SER A 108 3.21 13.06 41.65
C SER A 108 4.34 13.95 41.11
N SER A 109 5.39 14.15 41.90
CA SER A 109 6.58 14.91 41.45
C SER A 109 7.26 14.29 40.23
N VAL A 110 7.22 12.95 40.13
CA VAL A 110 7.74 12.18 38.99
C VAL A 110 6.91 12.44 37.72
N GLU A 111 5.58 12.45 37.83
CA GLU A 111 4.68 12.76 36.71
C GLU A 111 4.88 14.18 36.19
N GLU A 112 4.98 15.16 37.08
CA GLU A 112 5.20 16.55 36.68
C GLU A 112 6.52 16.72 35.93
N LYS A 113 7.60 16.09 36.42
CA LYS A 113 8.90 16.07 35.75
C LYS A 113 8.83 15.37 34.39
N ALA A 114 8.19 14.21 34.29
CA ALA A 114 8.04 13.48 33.03
C ALA A 114 7.29 14.31 31.98
N ARG A 115 6.22 14.99 32.39
CA ARG A 115 5.45 15.89 31.51
C ARG A 115 6.27 17.11 31.09
N TYR A 116 7.01 17.72 32.01
CA TYR A 116 7.91 18.83 31.70
C TYR A 116 8.94 18.41 30.64
N ILE A 117 9.65 17.30 30.87
CA ILE A 117 10.65 16.79 29.93
C ILE A 117 10.02 16.51 28.56
N CYS A 118 8.89 15.81 28.51
CA CYS A 118 8.25 15.49 27.25
C CYS A 118 7.78 16.75 26.49
N SER A 119 7.27 17.75 27.21
CA SER A 119 6.87 19.03 26.62
C SER A 119 8.07 19.78 26.02
N ARG A 120 9.21 19.83 26.72
CA ARG A 120 10.44 20.45 26.21
C ARG A 120 10.98 19.70 24.98
N GLN A 121 10.93 18.37 24.98
CA GLN A 121 11.31 17.54 23.83
C GLN A 121 10.46 17.85 22.60
N GLN A 122 9.13 17.94 22.76
CA GLN A 122 8.20 18.25 21.66
C GLN A 122 8.39 19.66 21.12
N GLU A 123 8.60 20.66 21.99
CA GLU A 123 8.80 22.05 21.56
C GLU A 123 10.11 22.23 20.78
N LEU A 124 11.19 21.58 21.24
CA LEU A 124 12.47 21.58 20.51
C LEU A 124 12.37 20.82 19.19
N ALA A 125 11.73 19.64 19.19
CA ALA A 125 11.47 18.89 17.96
C ALA A 125 10.69 19.74 16.94
N ARG A 126 9.61 20.41 17.37
CA ARG A 126 8.83 21.32 16.53
C ARG A 126 9.66 22.47 15.98
N THR A 127 10.49 23.09 16.81
CA THR A 127 11.37 24.19 16.39
C THR A 127 12.37 23.72 15.34
N LEU A 128 13.03 22.58 15.57
CA LEU A 128 14.03 22.02 14.66
C LEU A 128 13.41 21.53 13.35
N SER A 129 12.20 20.98 13.38
CA SER A 129 11.46 20.60 12.18
C SER A 129 11.08 21.78 11.28
N GLY A 130 11.12 23.02 11.79
CA GLY A 130 10.91 24.23 10.99
C GLY A 130 12.10 24.61 10.09
N TYR A 131 13.26 23.98 10.26
CA TYR A 131 14.45 24.31 9.49
C TYR A 131 14.35 23.75 8.06
N PRO A 132 14.75 24.52 7.02
CA PRO A 132 14.76 24.03 5.65
C PRO A 132 15.62 22.78 5.50
N GLY A 133 15.07 21.74 4.86
CA GLY A 133 15.76 20.46 4.65
C GLY A 133 15.56 19.45 5.79
N VAL A 134 14.91 19.82 6.89
CA VAL A 134 14.48 18.88 7.95
C VAL A 134 13.13 18.28 7.60
N VAL A 135 13.03 16.95 7.62
CA VAL A 135 11.79 16.19 7.41
C VAL A 135 11.11 15.88 8.75
N ASP A 136 11.90 15.44 9.72
CA ASP A 136 11.47 15.13 11.08
C ASP A 136 12.65 15.35 12.04
N ALA A 137 12.36 15.71 13.29
CA ALA A 137 13.36 15.91 14.32
C ALA A 137 12.91 15.23 15.61
N ARG A 138 13.82 14.47 16.22
CA ARG A 138 13.61 13.82 17.51
C ARG A 138 14.62 14.33 18.51
N VAL A 139 14.13 14.74 19.66
CA VAL A 139 14.95 15.28 20.74
C VAL A 139 14.71 14.47 21.99
N HIS A 140 15.79 13.96 22.57
CA HIS A 140 15.81 13.27 23.85
C HIS A 140 16.62 14.11 24.83
N ILE A 141 16.00 14.42 25.96
CA ILE A 141 16.59 15.25 27.03
C ILE A 141 16.76 14.38 28.26
N ALA A 142 17.96 14.38 28.83
CA ALA A 142 18.26 13.79 30.13
C ALA A 142 18.47 14.93 31.14
N LEU A 143 17.58 15.02 32.13
CA LEU A 143 17.70 15.95 33.25
C LEU A 143 17.99 15.18 34.54
N PRO A 144 19.05 15.54 35.29
CA PRO A 144 19.37 14.91 36.58
C PRO A 144 18.25 15.09 37.60
N ASP A 145 18.26 14.26 38.63
CA ASP A 145 17.44 14.47 39.82
C ASP A 145 18.07 15.56 40.70
N ARG A 146 17.22 16.41 41.30
CA ARG A 146 17.68 17.40 42.28
C ARG A 146 17.92 16.68 43.59
N ASP A 147 19.17 16.59 44.03
CA ASP A 147 19.50 16.07 45.35
C ASP A 147 19.10 17.09 46.43
N PRO A 148 18.14 16.77 47.33
CA PRO A 148 17.74 17.67 48.41
C PRO A 148 18.85 17.95 49.43
N LEU A 149 19.93 17.16 49.43
CA LEU A 149 21.08 17.31 50.34
C LEU A 149 22.29 17.98 49.66
N GLY A 150 22.16 18.39 48.39
CA GLY A 150 23.14 19.23 47.70
C GLY A 150 24.41 18.51 47.21
N GLY A 151 24.35 17.21 46.93
CA GLY A 151 25.41 16.47 46.25
C GLY A 151 25.60 16.87 44.78
N ASP A 152 26.63 16.28 44.16
CA ASP A 152 26.96 16.48 42.74
C ASP A 152 25.82 15.95 41.86
N VAL A 153 24.94 16.85 41.45
CA VAL A 153 23.81 16.57 40.57
C VAL A 153 24.37 16.38 39.15
N GLY A 154 24.14 15.20 38.57
CA GLY A 154 24.65 14.86 37.24
C GLY A 154 24.34 15.92 36.19
N HIS A 155 25.12 16.00 35.11
CA HIS A 155 24.92 17.06 34.11
C HIS A 155 23.73 16.77 33.18
N SER A 156 22.98 17.82 32.83
CA SER A 156 21.97 17.72 31.78
C SER A 156 22.63 17.40 30.43
N SER A 157 21.94 16.64 29.59
CA SER A 157 22.42 16.32 28.24
C SER A 157 21.25 16.14 27.27
N ALA A 158 21.55 16.24 25.99
CA ALA A 158 20.55 16.09 24.93
C ALA A 158 21.10 15.31 23.74
N ALA A 159 20.25 14.47 23.17
CA ALA A 159 20.50 13.78 21.91
C ALA A 159 19.45 14.21 20.89
N VAL A 160 19.93 14.61 19.72
CA VAL A 160 19.10 15.12 18.62
C VAL A 160 19.33 14.26 17.40
N VAL A 161 18.25 13.70 16.86
CA VAL A 161 18.27 12.99 15.58
C VAL A 161 17.45 13.77 14.58
N ILE A 162 18.07 14.13 13.46
CA ILE A 162 17.45 14.92 12.40
C ILE A 162 17.34 14.07 11.15
N PHE A 163 16.11 13.78 10.76
CA PHE A 163 15.82 13.16 9.47
C PHE A 163 15.83 14.25 8.41
N GLN A 164 16.82 14.21 7.52
CA GLN A 164 17.02 15.23 6.50
C GLN A 164 16.50 14.79 5.14
N GLN A 165 16.11 15.76 4.32
CA GLN A 165 15.69 15.50 2.94
C GLN A 165 16.83 14.88 2.13
N PRO A 166 16.53 14.02 1.14
CA PRO A 166 17.55 13.46 0.26
C PRO A 166 18.32 14.59 -0.45
N GLY A 167 19.65 14.62 -0.28
CA GLY A 167 20.52 15.65 -0.88
C GLY A 167 20.62 16.96 -0.10
N ALA A 168 19.92 17.11 1.03
CA ALA A 168 20.16 18.23 1.95
C ALA A 168 21.48 18.03 2.72
N ASN A 169 22.20 19.12 2.95
CA ASN A 169 23.37 19.14 3.83
C ASN A 169 23.11 20.09 5.01
N LEU A 170 22.80 19.50 6.17
CA LEU A 170 22.54 20.22 7.43
C LEU A 170 23.77 20.29 8.35
N GLU A 171 24.93 19.74 7.95
CA GLU A 171 26.14 19.73 8.78
C GLU A 171 26.61 21.15 9.12
N ASN A 172 26.48 22.09 8.17
CA ASN A 172 26.80 23.50 8.40
C ASN A 172 25.90 24.17 9.47
N LEU A 173 24.73 23.61 9.73
CA LEU A 173 23.80 24.09 10.76
C LEU A 173 24.01 23.40 12.10
N GLN A 174 24.88 22.39 12.19
CA GLN A 174 25.08 21.58 13.40
C GLN A 174 25.39 22.44 14.63
N THR A 175 26.33 23.39 14.53
CA THR A 175 26.67 24.28 15.65
C THR A 175 25.50 25.16 16.07
N ARG A 176 24.70 25.65 15.11
CA ARG A 176 23.49 26.44 15.38
C ARG A 176 22.43 25.59 16.08
N ILE A 177 22.20 24.37 15.60
CA ILE A 177 21.27 23.41 16.20
C ILE A 177 21.69 23.09 17.64
N LYS A 178 22.97 22.78 17.87
CA LYS A 178 23.49 22.55 19.21
C LYS A 178 23.31 23.76 20.13
N THR A 179 23.52 24.97 19.62
CA THR A 179 23.32 26.21 20.39
C THR A 179 21.86 26.40 20.80
N VAL A 180 20.92 26.23 19.85
CA VAL A 180 19.47 26.34 20.12
C VAL A 180 19.01 25.31 21.15
N VAL A 181 19.52 24.07 21.06
CA VAL A 181 19.18 23.01 22.02
C VAL A 181 19.79 23.28 23.39
N LYS A 182 21.04 23.73 23.44
CA LYS A 182 21.74 24.13 24.68
C LYS A 182 20.96 25.23 25.41
N ASP A 183 20.66 26.33 24.72
CA ASP A 183 19.94 27.47 25.30
C ASP A 183 18.47 27.13 25.62
N GLY A 184 17.93 26.07 25.00
CA GLY A 184 16.57 25.59 25.21
C GLY A 184 16.39 24.60 26.36
N ILE A 185 17.44 24.19 27.07
CA ILE A 185 17.35 23.20 28.16
C ILE A 185 17.93 23.77 29.44
N GLU A 186 17.16 23.71 30.52
CA GLU A 186 17.62 24.16 31.84
C GLU A 186 18.79 23.29 32.34
N GLY A 187 19.84 23.93 32.83
CA GLY A 187 21.01 23.24 33.38
C GLY A 187 21.88 22.55 32.32
N LEU A 188 21.68 22.86 31.03
CA LEU A 188 22.57 22.46 29.94
C LEU A 188 23.46 23.65 29.56
N ASP A 189 24.64 23.71 30.16
CA ASP A 189 25.61 24.79 30.04
C ASP A 189 26.71 24.50 29.00
N ASP A 190 27.04 23.23 28.80
CA ASP A 190 28.06 22.76 27.86
C ASP A 190 27.46 22.27 26.53
N ILE A 191 27.87 22.91 25.43
CA ILE A 191 27.48 22.54 24.06
C ILE A 191 27.93 21.12 23.66
N ASN A 192 28.98 20.59 24.30
CA ASN A 192 29.50 19.26 24.02
C ASN A 192 28.62 18.15 24.60
N LYS A 193 27.67 18.49 25.49
CA LYS A 193 26.64 17.58 26.01
C LYS A 193 25.44 17.44 25.08
N VAL A 194 25.49 18.07 23.90
CA VAL A 194 24.51 17.90 22.82
C VAL A 194 25.11 17.06 21.70
N SER A 195 24.58 15.85 21.50
CA SER A 195 24.84 15.03 20.31
C SER A 195 23.80 15.32 19.23
N VAL A 196 24.27 15.44 17.99
CA VAL A 196 23.40 15.67 16.82
C VAL A 196 23.80 14.67 15.76
N GLU A 197 22.83 13.91 15.26
CA GLU A 197 23.00 12.96 14.18
C GLU A 197 22.05 13.32 13.03
N PHE A 198 22.59 13.33 11.81
CA PHE A 198 21.84 13.60 10.60
C PHE A 198 21.61 12.30 9.83
N VAL A 199 20.34 11.94 9.65
CA VAL A 199 19.93 10.71 8.96
C VAL A 199 19.28 11.10 7.63
N PRO A 200 19.91 10.82 6.47
CA PRO A 200 19.29 11.09 5.18
C PRO A 200 18.09 10.17 4.98
N MET A 201 16.93 10.76 4.70
CA MET A 201 15.77 9.98 4.32
C MET A 201 16.00 9.34 2.96
N PRO A 202 15.57 8.08 2.75
CA PRO A 202 15.64 7.46 1.43
C PRO A 202 14.88 8.32 0.42
N GLY A 203 15.57 8.77 -0.64
CA GLY A 203 14.90 9.47 -1.74
C GLY A 203 13.96 8.56 -2.51
N ALA A 204 13.08 9.14 -3.33
CA ALA A 204 12.16 8.39 -4.18
C ALA A 204 12.88 7.32 -5.04
N ALA A 205 14.17 7.51 -5.36
CA ALA A 205 15.02 6.57 -6.09
C ALA A 205 15.46 5.33 -5.28
N ALA A 206 15.39 5.34 -3.94
CA ALA A 206 15.66 4.16 -3.11
C ALA A 206 14.59 3.05 -3.26
N THR A 207 13.57 3.29 -4.08
CA THR A 207 12.64 2.26 -4.57
C THR A 207 13.29 1.31 -5.59
N ALA A 208 14.50 1.60 -6.09
CA ALA A 208 15.25 0.77 -7.03
C ALA A 208 15.68 -0.62 -6.48
N GLY A 209 15.54 -0.88 -5.17
CA GLY A 209 15.74 -2.20 -4.59
C GLY A 209 14.54 -3.15 -4.72
N VAL A 210 13.40 -2.66 -5.21
CA VAL A 210 12.28 -3.55 -5.55
C VAL A 210 12.67 -4.28 -6.83
N PRO A 211 12.80 -5.63 -6.83
CA PRO A 211 13.04 -6.34 -8.06
C PRO A 211 11.97 -5.92 -9.06
N PRO A 212 12.36 -5.57 -10.31
CA PRO A 212 11.38 -5.26 -11.34
C PRO A 212 10.37 -6.39 -11.34
N ARG A 213 9.10 -6.05 -11.55
CA ARG A 213 8.04 -7.06 -11.71
C ARG A 213 8.55 -8.02 -12.76
N GLN A 214 9.09 -9.16 -12.30
CA GLN A 214 9.25 -10.31 -13.13
C GLN A 214 7.80 -10.64 -13.38
N SER A 215 7.32 -10.15 -14.51
CA SER A 215 6.22 -10.76 -15.20
C SER A 215 6.66 -12.19 -15.47
N THR A 216 6.57 -13.02 -14.43
CA THR A 216 5.91 -14.30 -14.58
C THR A 216 4.46 -13.97 -14.94
N ALA A 217 4.27 -13.36 -16.12
CA ALA A 217 3.28 -13.88 -17.04
C ALA A 217 3.41 -15.39 -16.88
N PRO A 218 2.34 -16.09 -16.50
CA PRO A 218 2.46 -17.49 -16.22
C PRO A 218 3.26 -18.09 -17.36
N ALA A 219 4.30 -18.85 -17.04
CA ALA A 219 5.04 -19.63 -18.02
C ALA A 219 4.10 -20.59 -18.81
N ALA A 220 2.79 -20.52 -18.60
CA ALA A 220 1.72 -20.90 -19.52
C ALA A 220 1.72 -20.16 -20.88
N MET A 221 2.59 -19.17 -21.14
CA MET A 221 2.78 -18.61 -22.50
C MET A 221 4.18 -18.75 -23.09
N SER A 222 5.16 -19.32 -22.38
CA SER A 222 6.49 -19.64 -22.95
C SER A 222 6.71 -21.13 -23.20
N ALA A 223 5.83 -21.99 -22.70
CA ALA A 223 5.56 -23.27 -23.33
C ALA A 223 4.20 -23.13 -23.99
N ALA A 224 4.18 -22.74 -25.27
CA ALA A 224 3.05 -23.00 -26.12
C ALA A 224 2.89 -24.53 -26.21
N ASN A 225 2.29 -25.12 -25.17
CA ASN A 225 1.91 -26.52 -25.16
C ASN A 225 1.03 -26.70 -26.40
N ALA A 226 1.43 -27.59 -27.30
CA ALA A 226 0.70 -27.92 -28.54
C ALA A 226 -0.80 -28.15 -28.32
N MET A 227 -1.20 -28.44 -27.07
CA MET A 227 -2.57 -28.54 -26.59
C MET A 227 -3.37 -27.23 -26.65
N SER A 228 -2.82 -26.05 -26.33
CA SER A 228 -3.58 -24.78 -26.39
C SER A 228 -3.77 -24.29 -27.82
N ILE A 229 -2.77 -24.48 -28.68
CA ILE A 229 -2.88 -24.28 -30.13
C ILE A 229 -3.87 -25.29 -30.72
N GLY A 230 -3.83 -26.55 -30.28
CA GLY A 230 -4.77 -27.59 -30.68
C GLY A 230 -6.22 -27.28 -30.27
N ILE A 231 -6.43 -26.74 -29.07
CA ILE A 231 -7.76 -26.29 -28.62
C ILE A 231 -8.22 -25.08 -29.45
N GLY A 232 -7.34 -24.11 -29.71
CA GLY A 232 -7.67 -22.94 -30.55
C GLY A 232 -8.06 -23.33 -31.98
N LEU A 233 -7.28 -24.19 -32.62
CA LEU A 233 -7.56 -24.73 -33.95
C LEU A 233 -8.81 -25.62 -33.97
N GLY A 234 -9.00 -26.43 -32.93
CA GLY A 234 -10.20 -27.26 -32.76
C GLY A 234 -11.48 -26.43 -32.64
N VAL A 235 -11.43 -25.34 -31.88
CA VAL A 235 -12.56 -24.40 -31.75
C VAL A 235 -12.85 -23.69 -33.08
N LEU A 236 -11.82 -23.25 -33.81
CA LEU A 236 -11.99 -22.64 -35.13
C LEU A 236 -12.54 -23.62 -36.18
N ALA A 237 -12.07 -24.87 -36.18
CA ALA A 237 -12.56 -25.92 -37.07
C ALA A 237 -14.02 -26.28 -36.79
N LEU A 238 -14.40 -26.37 -35.52
CA LEU A 238 -15.80 -26.60 -35.13
C LEU A 238 -16.71 -25.44 -35.54
N LEU A 239 -16.25 -24.18 -35.38
CA LEU A 239 -17.00 -23.01 -35.83
C LEU A 239 -17.19 -23.00 -37.36
N GLY A 240 -16.15 -23.38 -38.13
CA GLY A 240 -16.23 -23.50 -39.59
C GLY A 240 -17.18 -24.61 -40.06
N LEU A 241 -17.14 -25.79 -39.44
CA LEU A 241 -18.06 -26.90 -39.75
C LEU A 241 -19.51 -26.55 -39.44
N VAL A 242 -19.75 -25.88 -38.31
CA VAL A 242 -21.08 -25.38 -37.94
C VAL A 242 -21.58 -24.37 -38.96
N TRP A 243 -20.73 -23.44 -39.41
CA TRP A 243 -21.09 -22.44 -40.43
C TRP A 243 -21.43 -23.09 -41.79
N ALA A 244 -20.62 -24.07 -42.23
CA ALA A 244 -20.84 -24.81 -43.47
C ALA A 244 -22.13 -25.66 -43.42
N ALA A 245 -22.38 -26.34 -42.30
CA ALA A 245 -23.62 -27.09 -42.09
C ALA A 245 -24.85 -26.17 -42.10
N TRP A 246 -24.71 -24.95 -41.54
CA TRP A 246 -25.77 -23.94 -41.56
C TRP A 246 -26.03 -23.40 -42.97
N GLY A 247 -24.99 -23.15 -43.76
CA GLY A 247 -25.11 -22.76 -45.16
C GLY A 247 -25.85 -23.80 -45.99
N ARG A 248 -25.49 -25.09 -45.84
CA ARG A 248 -26.16 -26.21 -46.53
C ARG A 248 -27.62 -26.37 -46.11
N LEU A 249 -27.94 -26.22 -44.81
CA LEU A 249 -29.34 -26.28 -44.35
C LEU A 249 -30.16 -25.09 -44.85
N ARG A 250 -29.54 -23.91 -44.99
CA ARG A 250 -30.21 -22.71 -45.52
C ARG A 250 -30.54 -22.86 -46.99
N GLN A 251 -29.62 -23.41 -47.79
CA GLN A 251 -29.84 -23.71 -49.21
C GLN A 251 -30.94 -24.76 -49.43
N ARG A 252 -30.97 -25.82 -48.61
CA ARG A 252 -32.02 -26.86 -48.69
C ARG A 252 -33.43 -26.33 -48.36
N ARG A 253 -33.56 -25.27 -47.57
CA ARG A 253 -34.86 -24.63 -47.30
C ARG A 253 -35.35 -23.75 -48.45
N VAL A 254 -34.45 -23.16 -49.23
CA VAL A 254 -34.82 -22.31 -50.38
C VAL A 254 -35.34 -23.15 -51.54
N GLN A 255 -34.80 -24.37 -51.73
CA GLN A 255 -35.27 -25.28 -52.80
C GLN A 255 -36.66 -25.89 -52.52
N ARG A 256 -37.04 -26.14 -51.26
CA ARG A 256 -38.37 -26.69 -50.92
C ARG A 256 -39.53 -25.71 -51.08
N THR A 257 -39.25 -24.41 -51.22
CA THR A 257 -40.27 -23.38 -51.51
C THR A 257 -40.47 -23.14 -53.01
N GLY A 258 -39.67 -23.76 -53.88
CA GLY A 258 -39.76 -23.60 -55.34
C GLY A 258 -40.61 -24.64 -56.07
N ASP A 259 -41.09 -25.70 -55.39
CA ASP A 259 -41.67 -26.89 -56.04
C ASP A 259 -43.16 -27.13 -55.71
N GLY A 260 -43.87 -26.09 -55.24
CA GLY A 260 -45.27 -26.19 -54.81
C GLY A 260 -46.24 -25.20 -55.47
N GLY A 261 -45.81 -24.52 -56.54
CA GLY A 261 -46.58 -23.43 -57.15
C GLY A 261 -46.97 -23.69 -58.60
N GLY A 262 -48.14 -24.29 -58.80
CA GLY A 262 -48.96 -24.03 -59.98
C GLY A 262 -49.13 -25.18 -60.97
N ILE A 263 -50.24 -25.91 -60.83
CA ILE A 263 -50.98 -26.42 -61.99
C ILE A 263 -52.44 -25.97 -61.80
N TRP A 264 -52.81 -24.97 -62.60
CA TRP A 264 -54.15 -24.43 -62.77
C TRP A 264 -54.90 -25.37 -63.72
N ASN A 265 -56.00 -25.99 -63.29
CA ASN A 265 -56.92 -26.69 -64.19
C ASN A 265 -58.08 -25.72 -64.49
N GLY A 266 -57.98 -25.07 -65.65
CA GLY A 266 -59.11 -24.50 -66.38
C GLY A 266 -59.30 -25.29 -67.66
#